data_AF-A0A9J6DNJ4-F1
#
_entry.id   AF-A0A9J6DNJ4-F1
#
_cell.length_a   1.000
_cell.length_b   1.000
_cell.length_c   1.000
_cell.angle_alpha   90.00
_cell.angle_beta   90.00
_cell.angle_gamma   90.00
#
_symmetry.space_group_name_H-M   'P 1'
#
loop_
_entity.id
_entity.type
_entity.pdbx_description
1 polymer ?
#
loop_
_entity_poly.entity_id
_entity_poly.type
_entity_poly.pdbx_seq_one_letter_code
_entity_poly.pdbx_strand_id
1 'polypeptide(L)'
;MAPIRNQFNLSCCLEHDWCYSQSPCSKLSLYLLPYDWHCLTPGLAHCAHPSSLSPHAHCGQQLCQCDIDFANCVSRYPCPRRRASCQHSKFAALHGFLHGKKR
;
A
#
# COMPACT_ATOMS: atom_id res chain seq x y z
N MET A 1 19.77 -22.60 1.77
CA MET A 1 19.55 -21.14 1.64
C MET A 1 18.67 -20.90 0.42
N ALA A 2 17.39 -20.56 0.60
CA ALA A 2 16.53 -20.21 -0.52
C ALA A 2 16.90 -18.78 -0.98
N PRO A 3 17.22 -18.56 -2.26
CA PRO A 3 17.53 -17.22 -2.75
C PRO A 3 16.29 -16.33 -2.65
N ILE A 4 16.52 -15.07 -2.32
CA ILE A 4 15.52 -14.00 -2.23
C ILE A 4 14.94 -13.77 -3.63
N ARG A 5 13.99 -14.60 -4.07
CA ARG A 5 13.18 -14.38 -5.28
C ARG A 5 12.02 -13.41 -5.01
N ASN A 6 12.26 -12.34 -4.25
CA ASN A 6 11.25 -11.32 -3.88
C ASN A 6 11.58 -9.91 -4.36
N GLN A 7 12.50 -9.75 -5.33
CA GLN A 7 12.83 -8.44 -5.89
C GLN A 7 11.68 -7.80 -6.69
N PHE A 8 10.68 -8.60 -7.10
CA PHE A 8 9.68 -8.19 -8.08
C PHE A 8 8.52 -7.32 -7.54
N ASN A 9 8.29 -7.25 -6.23
CA ASN A 9 7.22 -6.41 -5.66
C ASN A 9 7.71 -5.01 -5.21
N LEU A 10 9.02 -4.78 -5.13
CA LEU A 10 9.55 -3.49 -4.62
C LEU A 10 9.22 -2.32 -5.55
N SER A 11 9.17 -2.53 -6.87
CA SER A 11 8.83 -1.45 -7.80
C SER A 11 7.36 -1.03 -7.67
N CYS A 12 6.41 -1.96 -7.49
CA CYS A 12 5.00 -1.61 -7.29
C CYS A 12 4.81 -0.76 -6.04
N CYS A 13 5.46 -1.12 -4.94
CA CYS A 13 5.42 -0.34 -3.71
C CYS A 13 6.07 1.03 -3.87
N LEU A 14 7.23 1.10 -4.56
CA LEU A 14 7.90 2.37 -4.81
C LEU A 14 7.05 3.34 -5.64
N GLU A 15 6.43 2.84 -6.71
CA GLU A 15 5.53 3.65 -7.56
C GLU A 15 4.27 4.07 -6.78
N HIS A 16 3.75 3.20 -5.91
CA HIS A 16 2.62 3.52 -5.03
C HIS A 16 2.95 4.62 -4.03
N ASP A 17 4.09 4.49 -3.33
CA ASP A 17 4.59 5.48 -2.40
C ASP A 17 4.85 6.82 -3.11
N TRP A 18 5.40 6.76 -4.33
CA TRP A 18 5.60 7.95 -5.16
C TRP A 18 4.25 8.58 -5.53
N CYS A 19 3.26 7.82 -5.97
CA CYS A 19 1.93 8.32 -6.30
C CYS A 19 1.28 9.01 -5.10
N TYR A 20 1.37 8.41 -3.90
CA TYR A 20 0.87 9.01 -2.66
C TYR A 20 1.59 10.32 -2.31
N SER A 21 2.91 10.40 -2.55
CA SER A 21 3.70 11.60 -2.31
C SER A 21 3.29 12.80 -3.19
N GLN A 22 2.69 12.53 -4.35
CA GLN A 22 2.18 13.54 -5.27
C GLN A 22 0.72 13.91 -5.02
N SER A 23 0.06 13.29 -4.04
CA SER A 23 -1.34 13.58 -3.75
C SER A 23 -1.50 14.90 -2.98
N PRO A 24 -2.59 15.66 -3.18
CA PRO A 24 -2.92 16.86 -2.43
C PRO A 24 -3.45 16.54 -1.02
N CYS A 25 -3.42 15.27 -0.64
CA CYS A 25 -4.02 14.75 0.58
C CYS A 25 -3.18 15.12 1.80
N SER A 26 -3.85 15.37 2.93
CA SER A 26 -3.15 15.40 4.21
C SER A 26 -2.58 14.01 4.54
N LYS A 27 -1.54 13.93 5.37
CA LYS A 27 -0.95 12.65 5.80
C LYS A 27 -1.98 11.70 6.42
N LEU A 28 -2.96 12.23 7.14
CA LEU A 28 -4.02 11.43 7.74
C LEU A 28 -4.99 10.90 6.67
N SER A 29 -5.32 11.75 5.68
CA SER A 29 -6.21 11.42 4.57
C SER A 29 -5.65 10.30 3.69
N LEU A 30 -4.33 10.20 3.51
CA LEU A 30 -3.69 9.10 2.77
C LEU A 30 -4.12 7.70 3.25
N TYR A 31 -4.45 7.57 4.53
CA TYR A 31 -4.80 6.28 5.15
C TYR A 31 -6.27 6.14 5.49
N LEU A 32 -6.97 7.26 5.76
CA LEU A 32 -8.30 7.24 6.32
C LEU A 32 -9.38 7.81 5.40
N LEU A 33 -9.02 8.49 4.31
CA LEU A 33 -10.02 9.07 3.42
C LEU A 33 -10.65 7.98 2.56
N PRO A 34 -11.96 7.72 2.67
CA PRO A 34 -12.63 6.81 1.75
C PRO A 34 -12.79 7.45 0.37
N TYR A 35 -12.78 6.61 -0.65
CA TYR A 35 -13.06 6.97 -2.03
C TYR A 35 -13.90 5.86 -2.69
N ASP A 36 -14.66 6.23 -3.71
CA ASP A 36 -15.54 5.30 -4.41
C ASP A 36 -14.83 4.66 -5.61
N TRP A 37 -14.97 3.34 -5.73
CA TRP A 37 -14.40 2.53 -6.82
C TRP A 37 -15.36 1.41 -7.21
N HIS A 38 -15.15 0.86 -8.40
CA HIS A 38 -15.99 -0.19 -8.96
C HIS A 38 -15.15 -1.26 -9.63
N CYS A 39 -15.63 -2.51 -9.59
CA CYS A 39 -15.09 -3.63 -10.33
C CYS A 39 -16.15 -4.10 -11.33
N LEU A 40 -15.97 -3.77 -12.62
CA LEU A 40 -16.98 -4.09 -13.64
C LEU A 40 -16.95 -5.56 -14.03
N THR A 41 -15.73 -6.10 -14.16
CA THR A 41 -15.45 -7.50 -14.46
C THR A 41 -14.23 -7.93 -13.66
N PRO A 42 -14.04 -9.24 -13.39
CA PRO A 42 -12.85 -9.72 -12.71
C PRO A 42 -11.56 -9.17 -13.34
N GLY A 43 -10.77 -8.45 -12.53
CA GLY A 43 -9.51 -7.85 -12.97
C GLY A 43 -9.62 -6.46 -13.60
N LEU A 44 -10.81 -5.84 -13.68
CA LEU A 44 -11.01 -4.50 -14.22
C LEU A 44 -11.65 -3.56 -13.19
N ALA A 45 -10.81 -2.87 -12.43
CA ALA A 45 -11.22 -1.83 -11.49
C ALA A 45 -11.17 -0.43 -12.13
N HIS A 46 -12.09 0.45 -11.72
CA HIS A 46 -12.06 1.87 -12.07
C HIS A 46 -12.52 2.75 -10.91
N CYS A 47 -12.04 3.99 -10.88
CA CYS A 47 -12.48 4.99 -9.91
C CYS A 47 -13.83 5.56 -10.31
N ALA A 48 -14.73 5.72 -9.34
CA ALA A 48 -15.96 6.47 -9.58
C ALA A 48 -15.61 7.93 -9.92
N HIS A 49 -16.48 8.60 -10.67
CA HIS A 49 -16.32 10.04 -10.86
C HIS A 49 -16.71 10.80 -9.58
N PRO A 50 -15.95 11.84 -9.20
CA PRO A 50 -16.26 12.59 -8.00
C PRO A 50 -17.58 13.33 -8.20
N SER A 51 -18.54 13.13 -7.29
CA SER A 51 -19.83 13.82 -7.29
C SER A 51 -19.74 15.26 -6.78
N SER A 52 -18.59 15.67 -6.24
CA SER A 52 -18.34 17.01 -5.72
C SER A 52 -17.00 17.57 -6.19
N LEU A 53 -16.89 18.88 -6.26
CA LEU A 53 -15.64 19.60 -6.55
C LEU A 53 -14.82 19.90 -5.27
N SER A 54 -15.10 19.19 -4.17
CA SER A 54 -14.38 19.42 -2.92
C SER A 54 -12.91 19.00 -3.05
N PRO A 55 -11.98 19.64 -2.31
CA PRO A 55 -10.59 19.17 -2.25
C PRO A 55 -10.47 17.71 -1.78
N HIS A 56 -11.40 17.25 -0.94
CA HIS A 56 -11.50 15.87 -0.51
C HIS A 56 -11.85 14.94 -1.67
N ALA A 57 -12.74 15.35 -2.58
CA ALA A 57 -13.07 14.56 -3.76
C ALA A 57 -11.90 14.45 -4.73
N HIS A 58 -11.12 15.53 -4.93
CA HIS A 58 -9.91 15.47 -5.75
C HIS A 58 -8.83 14.58 -5.11
N CYS A 59 -8.63 14.69 -3.79
CA CYS A 59 -7.74 13.80 -3.03
C CYS A 59 -8.17 12.33 -3.15
N GLY A 60 -9.45 12.02 -2.89
CA GLY A 60 -9.98 10.65 -2.99
C GLY A 60 -9.86 10.07 -4.40
N GLN A 61 -10.08 10.88 -5.43
CA GLN A 61 -9.91 10.47 -6.83
C GLN A 61 -8.47 10.03 -7.12
N GLN A 62 -7.48 10.80 -6.66
CA GLN A 62 -6.08 10.46 -6.88
C GLN A 62 -5.66 9.22 -6.09
N LEU A 63 -6.08 9.10 -4.82
CA LEU A 63 -5.82 7.90 -4.02
C LEU A 63 -6.39 6.64 -4.68
N CYS A 64 -7.63 6.71 -5.16
CA CYS A 64 -8.24 5.62 -5.89
C CYS A 64 -7.39 5.21 -7.11
N GLN A 65 -6.91 6.17 -7.89
CA GLN A 65 -6.10 5.87 -9.08
C GLN A 65 -4.78 5.21 -8.69
N CYS A 66 -4.09 5.73 -7.67
CA CYS A 66 -2.86 5.12 -7.14
C CYS A 66 -3.09 3.67 -6.71
N ASP A 67 -4.21 3.38 -6.03
CA ASP A 67 -4.50 2.05 -5.51
C ASP A 67 -4.92 1.06 -6.61
N ILE A 68 -5.60 1.52 -7.65
CA ILE A 68 -5.88 0.71 -8.86
C ILE A 68 -4.58 0.37 -9.59
N ASP A 69 -3.70 1.34 -9.79
CA ASP A 69 -2.42 1.12 -10.47
C ASP A 69 -1.53 0.18 -9.68
N PHE A 70 -1.51 0.32 -8.36
CA PHE A 70 -0.85 -0.61 -7.45
C PHE A 70 -1.43 -2.02 -7.56
N ALA A 71 -2.76 -2.17 -7.46
CA ALA A 71 -3.44 -3.47 -7.60
C ALA A 71 -3.13 -4.14 -8.95
N ASN A 72 -3.12 -3.38 -10.03
CA ASN A 72 -2.77 -3.84 -11.38
C ASN A 72 -1.29 -4.22 -11.52
N CYS A 73 -0.40 -3.58 -10.76
CA CYS A 73 1.02 -3.93 -10.72
C CYS A 73 1.22 -5.24 -9.96
N VAL A 74 0.68 -5.35 -8.74
CA VAL A 74 0.90 -6.52 -7.88
C VAL A 74 0.19 -7.78 -8.37
N SER A 75 -0.92 -7.64 -9.11
CA SER A 75 -1.65 -8.78 -9.69
C SER A 75 -0.83 -9.59 -10.70
N ARG A 76 0.25 -9.00 -11.24
CA ARG A 76 1.19 -9.67 -12.17
C ARG A 76 2.10 -10.66 -11.46
N TYR A 77 2.16 -10.62 -10.13
CA TYR A 77 3.00 -11.48 -9.32
C TYR A 77 2.18 -12.51 -8.53
N PRO A 78 2.73 -13.70 -8.28
CA PRO A 78 2.02 -14.73 -7.53
C PRO A 78 1.74 -14.27 -6.09
N CYS A 79 0.52 -14.51 -5.62
CA CYS A 79 0.14 -14.21 -4.24
C CYS A 79 1.06 -14.97 -3.25
N PRO A 80 1.75 -14.27 -2.33
CA PRO A 80 2.67 -14.91 -1.40
C PRO A 80 1.91 -15.85 -0.47
N ARG A 81 2.32 -17.13 -0.42
CA ARG A 81 1.69 -18.14 0.45
C ARG A 81 1.92 -17.91 1.94
N ARG A 82 2.91 -17.08 2.29
CA ARG A 82 3.29 -16.77 3.67
C ARG A 82 3.74 -15.31 3.75
N ARG A 83 3.42 -14.66 4.87
CA ARG A 83 3.96 -13.32 5.17
C ARG A 83 5.47 -13.41 5.32
N ALA A 84 6.18 -12.42 4.79
CA ALA A 84 7.60 -12.27 5.06
C ALA A 84 7.78 -11.95 6.55
N SER A 85 8.75 -12.59 7.19
CA SER A 85 9.17 -12.25 8.55
C SER A 85 10.52 -11.56 8.48
N CYS A 86 10.66 -10.46 9.21
CA CYS A 86 11.98 -9.90 9.46
C CYS A 86 12.81 -10.94 10.23
N GLN A 87 14.01 -11.23 9.74
CA GLN A 87 15.00 -11.98 10.50
C GLN A 87 15.61 -11.00 11.52
N HIS A 88 15.00 -10.88 12.69
CA HIS A 88 15.62 -10.11 13.77
C HIS A 88 16.87 -10.85 14.24
N SER A 89 18.00 -10.13 14.36
CA SER A 89 19.16 -10.68 15.06
C SER A 89 18.73 -11.07 16.48
N LYS A 90 19.29 -12.16 17.02
CA LYS A 90 19.02 -12.56 18.42
C LYS A 90 19.29 -11.41 19.40
N PHE A 91 20.22 -10.52 19.06
CA PHE A 91 20.51 -9.28 19.79
C PHE A 91 19.36 -8.27 19.77
N ALA A 92 18.69 -8.04 18.63
CA ALA A 92 17.56 -7.13 18.55
C ALA A 92 16.34 -7.65 19.35
N ALA A 93 16.11 -8.97 19.34
CA ALA A 93 15.08 -9.60 20.16
C ALA A 93 15.38 -9.50 21.66
N LEU A 94 16.64 -9.71 22.07
CA LEU A 94 17.06 -9.56 23.46
C LEU A 94 17.00 -8.10 23.93
N HIS A 95 17.41 -7.15 23.09
CA HIS A 95 17.31 -5.70 23.39
C HIS A 95 15.87 -5.26 23.61
N GLY A 96 14.91 -5.75 22.80
CA GLY A 96 13.49 -5.51 23.01
C GLY A 96 12.94 -6.10 24.31
N PHE A 97 13.49 -7.23 24.78
CA PHE A 97 13.10 -7.86 26.04
C PHE A 97 13.70 -7.15 27.27
N LEU A 98 14.95 -6.69 27.17
CA LEU A 98 15.66 -6.01 28.26
C LEU A 98 15.22 -4.55 28.44
N HIS A 99 14.88 -3.84 27.35
CA HIS A 99 14.42 -2.45 27.39
C HIS A 99 12.91 -2.28 27.21
N GLY A 100 12.16 -3.37 27.06
CA GLY A 100 10.69 -3.38 27.05
C GLY A 100 10.12 -3.12 28.44
N LYS A 101 9.99 -1.83 28.80
CA LYS A 101 9.25 -1.38 29.99
C LYS A 101 7.81 -1.89 29.88
N LYS A 102 7.42 -2.85 30.74
CA LYS A 102 6.02 -3.25 30.93
C LYS A 102 5.20 -1.99 31.21
N ARG A 103 4.26 -1.70 30.31
CA ARG A 103 3.15 -0.77 30.58
C ARG A 103 2.00 -1.58 31.12
#